data_AF-A0A2N0SYG5-F1
#
_entry.id   AF-A0A2N0SYG5-F1
#
_cell.length_a   1.000
_cell.length_b   1.000
_cell.length_c   1.000
_cell.angle_alpha   90.00
_cell.angle_beta   90.00
_cell.angle_gamma   90.00
#
_symmetry.space_group_name_H-M   'P 1'
#
loop_
_entity.id
_entity.type
_entity.pdbx_description
1 polymer ?
#
loop_
_entity_poly.entity_id
_entity_poly.type
_entity_poly.pdbx_seq_one_letter_code
_entity_poly.pdbx_strand_id
1 'polypeptide(L)'
;MNNIDSIEKALEQFPQQRIISAWIEGDYAHGLAAKDNKPSLCVITMPQPWEILLGEARTTQNMRDLDIRILTPLSYIDGLLDGHRSLLESLTLPTECFLLDAGFIRAIEPFAHRLTTSNVVKTALDDARGNLSVLRHWPGMKSAKRNKSMAETARLLNGVRHIQSGTEAWPCLLDADEITLLRRIRLHGMNLADLERDYGLLADTRKTPPLPPLEPYVRRQVEDVVLGLNRRIVNREAESFSVKNLIHALHGFGDGITADA
;
A
#
# COMPACT_ATOMS: atom_id res chain seq x y z
N MET A 1 -24.21 -9.56 -4.43
CA MET A 1 -23.28 -9.80 -3.32
C MET A 1 -22.50 -8.52 -3.16
N ASN A 2 -22.58 -7.87 -2.01
CA ASN A 2 -21.78 -6.67 -1.76
C ASN A 2 -20.29 -7.06 -1.87
N ASN A 3 -19.45 -6.17 -2.39
CA ASN A 3 -18.02 -6.46 -2.57
C ASN A 3 -17.35 -6.84 -1.23
N ILE A 4 -17.88 -6.30 -0.12
CA ILE A 4 -17.46 -6.57 1.26
C ILE A 4 -17.82 -8.00 1.70
N ASP A 5 -19.00 -8.51 1.34
CA ASP A 5 -19.43 -9.88 1.69
C ASP A 5 -18.43 -10.94 1.19
N SER A 6 -17.81 -10.69 0.04
CA SER A 6 -16.80 -11.61 -0.53
C SER A 6 -15.49 -11.62 0.26
N ILE A 7 -15.12 -10.49 0.84
CA ILE A 7 -13.94 -10.34 1.70
C ILE A 7 -14.23 -10.95 3.07
N GLU A 8 -15.41 -10.68 3.64
CA GLU A 8 -15.86 -11.28 4.90
C GLU A 8 -15.79 -12.80 4.87
N LYS A 9 -16.42 -13.45 3.87
CA LYS A 9 -16.40 -14.91 3.71
C LYS A 9 -15.00 -15.50 3.63
N ALA A 10 -14.04 -14.76 3.09
CA ALA A 10 -12.65 -15.19 3.03
C ALA A 10 -11.96 -15.08 4.39
N LEU A 11 -12.22 -14.00 5.12
CA LEU A 11 -11.68 -13.80 6.47
C LEU A 11 -12.25 -14.80 7.48
N GLU A 12 -13.51 -15.21 7.32
CA GLU A 12 -14.16 -16.24 8.15
C GLU A 12 -13.44 -17.61 8.12
N GLN A 13 -12.60 -17.87 7.11
CA GLN A 13 -11.78 -19.09 7.04
C GLN A 13 -10.65 -19.11 8.08
N PHE A 14 -10.33 -17.96 8.70
CA PHE A 14 -9.25 -17.79 9.67
C PHE A 14 -9.74 -17.23 11.00
N PRO A 15 -10.79 -17.80 11.63
CA PRO A 15 -11.52 -17.13 12.72
C PRO A 15 -10.68 -16.96 14.00
N GLN A 16 -9.63 -17.78 14.17
CA GLN A 16 -8.72 -17.73 15.31
C GLN A 16 -7.53 -16.78 15.08
N GLN A 17 -7.37 -16.26 13.86
CA GLN A 17 -6.26 -15.36 13.54
C GLN A 17 -6.43 -14.05 14.32
N ARG A 18 -5.35 -13.61 14.96
CA ARG A 18 -5.29 -12.32 15.62
C ARG A 18 -4.73 -11.29 14.66
N ILE A 19 -5.34 -10.11 14.64
CA ILE A 19 -4.99 -9.00 13.74
C ILE A 19 -4.23 -7.94 14.54
N ILE A 20 -3.10 -7.47 14.00
CA ILE A 20 -2.33 -6.37 14.57
C ILE A 20 -2.79 -5.05 13.94
N SER A 21 -2.83 -5.00 12.61
CA SER A 21 -3.28 -3.82 11.87
C SER A 21 -4.00 -4.23 10.59
N ALA A 22 -4.90 -3.38 10.10
CA ALA A 22 -5.57 -3.57 8.82
C ALA A 22 -6.00 -2.24 8.20
N TRP A 23 -5.93 -2.15 6.87
CA TRP A 23 -6.30 -0.95 6.11
C TRP A 23 -6.76 -1.27 4.69
N ILE A 24 -7.51 -0.34 4.11
CA ILE A 24 -7.92 -0.35 2.72
C ILE A 24 -6.80 0.23 1.86
N GLU A 25 -6.47 -0.46 0.77
CA GLU A 25 -5.45 -0.06 -0.22
C GLU A 25 -6.08 0.31 -1.57
N GLY A 26 -5.24 0.83 -2.46
CA GLY A 26 -5.56 0.98 -3.87
C GLY A 26 -6.57 2.10 -4.13
N ASP A 27 -7.53 1.83 -5.03
CA ASP A 27 -8.41 2.86 -5.59
C ASP A 27 -9.13 3.71 -4.53
N TYR A 28 -9.55 3.12 -3.40
CA TYR A 28 -10.17 3.88 -2.31
C TYR A 28 -9.16 4.78 -1.59
N ALA A 29 -8.02 4.21 -1.19
CA ALA A 29 -6.95 4.94 -0.52
C ALA A 29 -6.37 6.08 -1.38
N HIS A 30 -6.39 5.91 -2.71
CA HIS A 30 -5.90 6.91 -3.66
C HIS A 30 -6.98 7.93 -4.09
N GLY A 31 -8.21 7.84 -3.58
CA GLY A 31 -9.30 8.74 -3.95
C GLY A 31 -9.83 8.55 -5.39
N LEU A 32 -9.60 7.37 -5.98
CA LEU A 32 -9.95 7.02 -7.36
C LEU A 32 -11.06 5.97 -7.48
N ALA A 33 -11.66 5.55 -6.36
CA ALA A 33 -12.68 4.53 -6.34
C ALA A 33 -13.98 4.98 -7.03
N ALA A 34 -14.57 4.07 -7.81
CA ALA A 34 -15.97 4.18 -8.23
C ALA A 34 -16.89 3.53 -7.18
N LYS A 35 -18.18 3.84 -7.21
CA LYS A 35 -19.20 3.37 -6.24
C LYS A 35 -19.28 1.84 -6.12
N ASP A 36 -18.97 1.12 -7.20
CA ASP A 36 -19.00 -0.34 -7.30
C ASP A 36 -17.60 -0.97 -7.23
N ASN A 37 -16.55 -0.18 -6.97
CA ASN A 37 -15.21 -0.74 -6.83
C ASN A 37 -15.14 -1.65 -5.61
N LYS A 38 -14.50 -2.80 -5.81
CA LYS A 38 -14.13 -3.68 -4.70
C LYS A 38 -12.93 -3.08 -3.95
N PRO A 39 -13.00 -2.97 -2.61
CA PRO A 39 -11.85 -2.51 -1.85
C PRO A 39 -10.75 -3.56 -1.84
N SER A 40 -9.50 -3.10 -1.94
CA SER A 40 -8.32 -3.92 -1.67
C SER A 40 -8.01 -3.84 -0.18
N LEU A 41 -7.67 -4.95 0.45
CA LEU A 41 -7.45 -5.02 1.90
C LEU A 41 -6.03 -5.50 2.19
N CYS A 42 -5.30 -4.79 3.05
CA CYS A 42 -4.08 -5.30 3.64
C CYS A 42 -4.28 -5.55 5.13
N VAL A 43 -3.77 -6.68 5.61
CA VAL A 43 -3.89 -7.14 6.99
C VAL A 43 -2.53 -7.58 7.49
N ILE A 44 -2.11 -7.06 8.64
CA ILE A 44 -0.98 -7.59 9.40
C ILE A 44 -1.54 -8.51 10.48
N THR A 45 -1.23 -9.79 10.38
CA THR A 45 -1.66 -10.81 11.33
C THR A 45 -0.59 -11.07 12.37
N MET A 46 -1.01 -11.38 13.59
CA MET A 46 -0.11 -11.80 14.66
C MET A 46 0.41 -13.20 14.37
N PRO A 47 1.73 -13.39 14.22
CA PRO A 47 2.31 -14.73 14.15
C PRO A 47 2.12 -15.47 15.47
N GLN A 48 2.13 -16.79 15.41
CA GLN A 48 2.17 -17.65 16.58
C GLN A 48 3.54 -17.52 17.27
N PRO A 49 3.62 -17.67 18.60
CA PRO A 49 4.89 -17.61 19.32
C PRO A 49 5.95 -18.59 18.78
N TRP A 50 5.54 -19.78 18.36
CA TRP A 50 6.46 -20.78 17.81
C TRP A 50 7.01 -20.36 16.44
N GLU A 51 6.22 -19.68 15.59
CA GLU A 51 6.69 -19.16 14.30
C GLU A 51 7.79 -18.10 14.52
N ILE A 52 7.66 -17.28 15.57
CA ILE A 52 8.70 -16.31 15.94
C ILE A 52 9.97 -17.04 16.40
N LEU A 53 9.83 -17.99 17.34
CA LEU A 53 10.96 -18.70 17.94
C LEU A 53 11.74 -19.55 16.93
N LEU A 54 11.06 -20.09 15.92
CA LEU A 54 11.69 -20.86 14.83
C LEU A 54 12.15 -19.99 13.66
N GLY A 55 11.90 -18.67 13.67
CA GLY A 55 12.26 -17.78 12.57
C GLY A 55 11.37 -17.90 11.33
N GLU A 56 10.19 -18.50 11.47
CA GLU A 56 9.21 -18.76 10.40
C GLU A 56 8.13 -17.66 10.28
N ALA A 57 8.15 -16.66 11.17
CA ALA A 57 7.20 -15.53 11.18
C ALA A 57 7.40 -14.50 10.05
N ARG A 58 7.86 -14.93 8.86
CA ARG A 58 8.06 -14.11 7.65
C ARG A 58 7.19 -14.63 6.51
N THR A 59 5.89 -14.42 6.65
CA THR A 59 4.90 -14.88 5.67
C THR A 59 4.17 -13.72 5.01
N THR A 60 3.94 -13.88 3.70
CA THR A 60 3.05 -13.06 2.88
C THR A 60 2.08 -14.00 2.16
N GLN A 61 0.78 -13.73 2.25
CA GLN A 61 -0.27 -14.43 1.52
C GLN A 61 -1.06 -13.42 0.68
N ASN A 62 -1.23 -13.69 -0.61
CA ASN A 62 -2.00 -12.85 -1.52
C ASN A 62 -3.21 -13.63 -2.05
N MET A 63 -4.41 -13.20 -1.68
CA MET A 63 -5.67 -13.72 -2.24
C MET A 63 -6.07 -12.83 -3.41
N ARG A 64 -5.42 -13.04 -4.57
CA ARG A 64 -5.49 -12.13 -5.73
C ARG A 64 -6.90 -11.90 -6.26
N ASP A 65 -7.75 -12.92 -6.26
CA ASP A 65 -9.15 -12.78 -6.70
C ASP A 65 -9.99 -11.89 -5.78
N LEU A 66 -9.49 -11.68 -4.56
CA LEU A 66 -10.13 -10.87 -3.55
C LEU A 66 -9.42 -9.54 -3.26
N ASP A 67 -8.28 -9.29 -3.90
CA ASP A 67 -7.40 -8.16 -3.61
C ASP A 67 -7.07 -8.03 -2.11
N ILE A 68 -6.88 -9.18 -1.43
CA ILE A 68 -6.48 -9.23 -0.01
C ILE A 68 -5.01 -9.62 0.08
N ARG A 69 -4.23 -8.85 0.84
CA ARG A 69 -2.85 -9.16 1.22
C ARG A 69 -2.75 -9.35 2.72
N ILE A 70 -2.25 -10.49 3.15
CA ILE A 70 -2.00 -10.82 4.55
C ILE A 70 -0.50 -10.93 4.76
N LEU A 71 0.01 -10.22 5.78
CA LEU A 71 1.43 -10.12 6.11
C LEU A 71 1.63 -10.43 7.59
N THR A 72 2.81 -10.93 7.92
CA THR A 72 3.33 -10.88 9.29
C THR A 72 4.09 -9.57 9.51
N PRO A 73 4.29 -9.11 10.76
CA PRO A 73 5.03 -7.89 11.07
C PRO A 73 6.43 -7.86 10.46
N LEU A 74 7.16 -8.99 10.49
CA LEU A 74 8.49 -9.08 9.89
C LEU A 74 8.43 -8.94 8.36
N SER A 75 7.47 -9.61 7.71
CA SER A 75 7.30 -9.49 6.26
C SER A 75 6.93 -8.07 5.82
N TYR A 76 6.15 -7.35 6.65
CA TYR A 76 5.83 -5.95 6.42
C TYR A 76 7.08 -5.06 6.54
N ILE A 77 7.87 -5.24 7.61
CA ILE A 77 9.13 -4.49 7.80
C ILE A 77 10.13 -4.77 6.69
N ASP A 78 10.33 -6.02 6.28
CA ASP A 78 11.23 -6.36 5.17
C ASP A 78 10.82 -5.59 3.90
N GLY A 79 9.54 -5.61 3.56
CA GLY A 79 9.03 -4.89 2.41
C GLY A 79 9.20 -3.37 2.53
N LEU A 80 8.98 -2.77 3.71
CA LEU A 80 9.26 -1.34 3.93
C LEU A 80 10.74 -1.02 3.73
N LEU A 81 11.64 -1.82 4.29
CA LEU A 81 13.09 -1.63 4.21
C LEU A 81 13.63 -1.87 2.79
N ASP A 82 12.94 -2.71 2.01
CA ASP A 82 13.16 -2.95 0.58
C ASP A 82 12.43 -1.92 -0.30
N GLY A 83 11.86 -0.86 0.28
CA GLY A 83 11.29 0.26 -0.48
C GLY A 83 10.02 -0.09 -1.26
N HIS A 84 9.23 -1.06 -0.77
CA HIS A 84 7.93 -1.36 -1.35
C HIS A 84 6.95 -0.23 -1.07
N ARG A 85 6.75 0.63 -2.06
CA ARG A 85 5.91 1.82 -1.93
C ARG A 85 4.49 1.53 -1.44
N SER A 86 3.87 0.43 -1.85
CA SER A 86 2.50 0.10 -1.43
C SER A 86 2.39 -0.17 0.07
N LEU A 87 3.49 -0.61 0.71
CA LEU A 87 3.57 -0.70 2.16
C LEU A 87 3.87 0.65 2.78
N LEU A 88 4.69 1.50 2.15
CA LEU A 88 4.94 2.88 2.64
C LEU A 88 3.68 3.75 2.62
N GLU A 89 2.78 3.53 1.66
CA GLU A 89 1.48 4.18 1.61
C GLU A 89 0.71 3.97 2.92
N SER A 90 0.90 2.85 3.63
CA SER A 90 0.27 2.62 4.93
C SER A 90 0.65 3.62 6.03
N LEU A 91 1.78 4.31 5.87
CA LEU A 91 2.26 5.33 6.82
C LEU A 91 1.72 6.74 6.51
N THR A 92 1.03 6.92 5.38
CA THR A 92 0.46 8.20 4.93
C THR A 92 -0.99 8.02 4.46
N LEU A 93 -1.66 6.97 4.94
CA LEU A 93 -3.05 6.65 4.61
C LEU A 93 -4.02 7.75 5.04
N PRO A 94 -5.07 8.02 4.24
CA PRO A 94 -6.24 8.73 4.74
C PRO A 94 -6.84 7.99 5.94
N THR A 95 -7.30 8.74 6.94
CA THR A 95 -7.75 8.17 8.23
C THR A 95 -8.93 7.21 8.04
N GLU A 96 -9.82 7.53 7.09
CA GLU A 96 -10.99 6.73 6.72
C GLU A 96 -10.64 5.36 6.11
N CYS A 97 -9.44 5.20 5.53
CA CYS A 97 -8.99 3.92 4.97
C CYS A 97 -8.34 3.03 6.04
N PHE A 98 -8.13 3.56 7.24
CA PHE A 98 -7.42 2.87 8.30
C PHE A 98 -8.42 2.16 9.24
N LEU A 99 -8.45 0.83 9.21
CA LEU A 99 -9.50 0.05 9.89
C LEU A 99 -9.15 -0.29 11.34
N LEU A 100 -7.93 -0.79 11.58
CA LEU A 100 -7.47 -1.29 12.88
C LEU A 100 -5.96 -1.06 13.04
N ASP A 101 -5.51 -0.62 14.21
CA ASP A 101 -4.08 -0.63 14.61
C ASP A 101 -3.93 -0.91 16.09
N ALA A 102 -3.13 -1.91 16.44
CA ALA A 102 -2.70 -2.18 17.82
C ALA A 102 -1.47 -1.33 18.19
N GLY A 103 -1.35 -0.14 17.59
CA GLY A 103 -0.22 0.77 17.70
C GLY A 103 1.03 0.39 16.90
N PHE A 104 0.96 -0.61 16.00
CA PHE A 104 2.14 -1.05 15.25
C PHE A 104 2.47 -0.12 14.09
N ILE A 105 1.48 0.25 13.27
CA ILE A 105 1.68 1.22 12.18
C ILE A 105 2.05 2.58 12.75
N ARG A 106 1.34 3.03 13.80
CA ARG A 106 1.64 4.29 14.50
C ARG A 106 3.04 4.35 15.10
N ALA A 107 3.63 3.22 15.49
CA ALA A 107 5.00 3.18 15.98
C ALA A 107 6.04 3.36 14.85
N ILE A 108 5.65 3.11 13.59
CA ILE A 108 6.53 3.18 12.41
C ILE A 108 6.33 4.49 11.64
N GLU A 109 5.12 5.05 11.66
CA GLU A 109 4.73 6.31 11.01
C GLU A 109 5.75 7.46 11.18
N PRO A 110 6.37 7.69 12.36
CA PRO A 110 7.38 8.75 12.52
C PRO A 110 8.61 8.60 11.60
N PHE A 111 8.86 7.39 11.09
CA PHE A 111 9.97 7.10 10.17
C PHE A 111 9.59 7.22 8.69
N ALA A 112 8.34 7.55 8.33
CA ALA A 112 7.84 7.52 6.96
C ALA A 112 8.71 8.31 5.96
N HIS A 113 9.10 9.54 6.31
CA HIS A 113 9.99 10.35 5.48
C HIS A 113 11.40 9.73 5.34
N ARG A 114 11.94 9.13 6.41
CA ARG A 114 13.28 8.51 6.41
C ARG A 114 13.32 7.17 5.69
N LEU A 115 12.17 6.50 5.59
CA LEU A 115 11.99 5.26 4.82
C LEU A 115 11.78 5.55 3.31
N THR A 116 11.53 6.81 2.95
CA THR A 116 11.41 7.26 1.56
C THR A 116 12.81 7.46 0.96
N THR A 117 13.32 6.42 0.30
CA THR A 117 14.72 6.34 -0.14
C THR A 117 14.84 6.19 -1.66
N SER A 118 16.06 6.19 -2.19
CA SER A 118 16.30 5.88 -3.62
C SER A 118 15.67 4.56 -4.06
N ASN A 119 15.55 3.57 -3.17
CA ASN A 119 14.96 2.29 -3.53
C ASN A 119 13.44 2.43 -3.78
N VAL A 120 12.75 3.33 -3.07
CA VAL A 120 11.32 3.63 -3.29
C VAL A 120 11.11 4.26 -4.65
N VAL A 121 11.96 5.23 -5.02
CA VAL A 121 11.94 5.83 -6.36
C VAL A 121 12.17 4.76 -7.42
N LYS A 122 13.16 3.90 -7.21
CA LYS A 122 13.49 2.82 -8.14
C LYS A 122 12.31 1.87 -8.35
N THR A 123 11.68 1.37 -7.27
CA THR A 123 10.55 0.44 -7.37
C THR A 123 9.34 1.10 -8.03
N ALA A 124 9.07 2.39 -7.74
CA ALA A 124 8.03 3.16 -8.42
C ALA A 124 8.28 3.29 -9.93
N LEU A 125 9.51 3.60 -10.33
CA LEU A 125 9.89 3.69 -11.74
C LEU A 125 9.88 2.32 -12.43
N ASP A 126 10.34 1.26 -11.76
CA ASP A 126 10.30 -0.10 -12.31
C ASP A 126 8.87 -0.56 -12.61
N ASP A 127 7.91 -0.24 -11.73
CA ASP A 127 6.49 -0.54 -11.95
C ASP A 127 5.85 0.35 -13.02
N ALA A 128 6.19 1.64 -13.05
CA ALA A 128 5.78 2.54 -14.13
C ALA A 128 6.27 2.03 -15.49
N ARG A 129 7.53 1.57 -15.57
CA ARG A 129 8.10 0.94 -16.76
C ARG A 129 7.34 -0.34 -17.14
N GLY A 130 6.99 -1.17 -16.15
CA GLY A 130 6.17 -2.37 -16.35
C GLY A 130 4.82 -2.04 -16.97
N ASN A 131 4.11 -1.05 -16.43
CA ASN A 131 2.83 -0.59 -16.97
C ASN A 131 2.97 -0.04 -18.40
N LEU A 132 3.97 0.81 -18.65
CA LEU A 132 4.25 1.34 -19.99
C LEU A 132 4.51 0.22 -21.01
N SER A 133 5.27 -0.81 -20.62
CA SER A 133 5.53 -1.98 -21.47
C SER A 133 4.23 -2.70 -21.84
N VAL A 134 3.34 -2.93 -20.87
CA VAL A 134 2.03 -3.55 -21.13
C VAL A 134 1.17 -2.67 -22.03
N LEU A 135 1.12 -1.36 -21.78
CA LEU A 135 0.35 -0.39 -22.57
C LEU A 135 0.80 -0.31 -24.04
N ARG A 136 2.10 -0.52 -24.29
CA ARG A 136 2.69 -0.54 -25.63
C ARG A 136 2.39 -1.84 -26.39
N HIS A 137 2.53 -2.98 -25.73
CA HIS A 137 2.52 -4.28 -26.41
C HIS A 137 1.16 -4.99 -26.38
N TRP A 138 0.16 -4.46 -25.67
CA TRP A 138 -1.19 -5.04 -25.64
C TRP A 138 -2.26 -4.07 -26.20
N PRO A 139 -2.35 -3.92 -27.53
CA PRO A 139 -3.29 -2.99 -28.17
C PRO A 139 -4.77 -3.41 -28.01
N GLY A 140 -5.04 -4.71 -27.83
CA GLY A 140 -6.40 -5.24 -27.61
C GLY A 140 -6.97 -5.05 -26.20
N MET A 141 -6.29 -4.29 -25.33
CA MET A 141 -6.74 -4.04 -23.97
C MET A 141 -8.02 -3.19 -23.95
N LYS A 142 -9.03 -3.62 -23.19
CA LYS A 142 -10.25 -2.84 -22.96
C LYS A 142 -9.91 -1.43 -22.45
N SER A 143 -10.61 -0.41 -22.96
CA SER A 143 -10.35 1.01 -22.64
C SER A 143 -10.29 1.29 -21.14
N ALA A 144 -11.24 0.78 -20.35
CA ALA A 144 -11.25 0.97 -18.90
C ALA A 144 -9.96 0.44 -18.22
N LYS A 145 -9.49 -0.75 -18.63
CA LYS A 145 -8.25 -1.35 -18.09
C LYS A 145 -7.02 -0.55 -18.54
N ARG A 146 -7.01 -0.09 -19.80
CA ARG A 146 -5.95 0.75 -20.36
C ARG A 146 -5.85 2.07 -19.61
N ASN A 147 -6.97 2.75 -19.41
CA ASN A 147 -7.06 4.01 -18.70
C ASN A 147 -6.67 3.87 -17.22
N LYS A 148 -7.07 2.77 -16.56
CA LYS A 148 -6.64 2.47 -15.19
C LYS A 148 -5.12 2.30 -15.10
N SER A 149 -4.51 1.58 -16.04
CA SER A 149 -3.05 1.41 -16.09
C SER A 149 -2.30 2.71 -16.41
N MET A 150 -2.86 3.55 -17.28
CA MET A 150 -2.34 4.91 -17.54
C MET A 150 -2.42 5.80 -16.30
N ALA A 151 -3.55 5.80 -15.60
CA ALA A 151 -3.72 6.58 -14.37
C ALA A 151 -2.78 6.09 -13.26
N GLU A 152 -2.63 4.78 -13.07
CA GLU A 152 -1.65 4.26 -12.12
C GLU A 152 -0.23 4.67 -12.51
N THR A 153 0.14 4.58 -13.79
CA THR A 153 1.45 5.06 -14.26
C THR A 153 1.66 6.54 -13.93
N ALA A 154 0.69 7.40 -14.23
CA ALA A 154 0.76 8.83 -13.90
C ALA A 154 0.91 9.06 -12.38
N ARG A 155 0.15 8.33 -11.56
CA ARG A 155 0.22 8.41 -10.09
C ARG A 155 1.61 8.07 -9.58
N LEU A 156 2.26 7.03 -10.12
CA LEU A 156 3.62 6.65 -9.75
C LEU A 156 4.64 7.73 -10.10
N LEU A 157 4.54 8.30 -11.30
CA LEU A 157 5.43 9.38 -11.74
C LEU A 157 5.23 10.65 -10.91
N ASN A 158 4.01 10.98 -10.54
CA ASN A 158 3.70 12.10 -9.66
C ASN A 158 4.19 11.86 -8.23
N GLY A 159 4.00 10.66 -7.67
CA GLY A 159 4.57 10.29 -6.38
C GLY A 159 6.10 10.45 -6.35
N VAL A 160 6.78 10.05 -7.44
CA VAL A 160 8.23 10.28 -7.60
C VAL A 160 8.58 11.76 -7.63
N ARG A 161 7.83 12.59 -8.38
CA ARG A 161 8.05 14.05 -8.42
C ARG A 161 7.89 14.69 -7.05
N HIS A 162 6.83 14.31 -6.33
CA HIS A 162 6.52 14.82 -5.00
C HIS A 162 7.71 14.62 -4.05
N ILE A 163 8.20 13.38 -3.93
CA ILE A 163 9.33 13.08 -3.04
C ILE A 163 10.68 13.62 -3.54
N GLN A 164 10.79 13.99 -4.81
CA GLN A 164 11.99 14.64 -5.35
C GLN A 164 11.99 16.15 -5.12
N SER A 165 10.81 16.74 -4.91
CA SER A 165 10.69 18.16 -4.58
C SER A 165 10.98 18.50 -3.11
N GLY A 166 11.11 17.51 -2.21
CA GLY A 166 11.27 17.75 -0.77
C GLY A 166 11.71 16.53 0.06
N THR A 167 11.72 16.68 1.39
CA THR A 167 12.01 15.60 2.36
C THR A 167 10.73 14.89 2.82
N GLU A 168 9.78 14.72 1.92
CA GLU A 168 8.43 14.25 2.23
C GLU A 168 8.37 12.72 2.26
N ALA A 169 7.40 12.18 2.99
CA ALA A 169 7.09 10.76 2.96
C ALA A 169 6.48 10.37 1.62
N TRP A 170 6.61 9.09 1.23
CA TRP A 170 5.89 8.58 0.07
C TRP A 170 4.37 8.77 0.24
N PRO A 171 3.69 9.46 -0.69
CA PRO A 171 2.29 9.80 -0.53
C PRO A 171 1.39 8.61 -0.88
N CYS A 172 0.44 8.29 0.00
CA CYS A 172 -0.71 7.45 -0.37
C CYS A 172 -1.67 8.23 -1.25
N LEU A 173 -2.07 9.42 -0.78
CA LEU A 173 -2.95 10.34 -1.48
C LEU A 173 -2.14 11.51 -2.04
N LEU A 174 -2.36 11.79 -3.33
CA LEU A 174 -1.79 12.95 -4.01
C LEU A 174 -2.65 14.21 -3.77
N ASP A 175 -2.19 15.37 -4.24
CA ASP A 175 -2.97 16.59 -4.08
C ASP A 175 -4.29 16.56 -4.91
N ALA A 176 -5.21 17.49 -4.62
CA ALA A 176 -6.54 17.51 -5.23
C ALA A 176 -6.52 17.70 -6.75
N ASP A 177 -5.55 18.45 -7.28
CA ASP A 177 -5.40 18.71 -8.70
C ASP A 177 -4.89 17.46 -9.43
N GLU A 178 -3.94 16.76 -8.82
CA GLU A 178 -3.43 15.48 -9.28
C GLU A 178 -4.51 14.40 -9.25
N ILE A 179 -5.30 14.29 -8.18
CA ILE A 179 -6.44 13.36 -8.13
C ILE A 179 -7.44 13.67 -9.25
N THR A 180 -7.73 14.96 -9.48
CA THR A 180 -8.64 15.38 -10.56
C THR A 180 -8.10 14.98 -11.94
N LEU A 181 -6.80 15.16 -12.17
CA LEU A 181 -6.13 14.69 -13.38
C LEU A 181 -6.22 13.16 -13.52
N LEU A 182 -5.94 12.41 -12.45
CA LEU A 182 -6.00 10.95 -12.46
C LEU A 182 -7.41 10.43 -12.75
N ARG A 183 -8.45 11.06 -12.18
CA ARG A 183 -9.86 10.76 -12.50
C ARG A 183 -10.16 11.03 -13.98
N ARG A 184 -9.68 12.14 -14.55
CA ARG A 184 -9.80 12.43 -15.98
C ARG A 184 -9.12 11.37 -16.84
N ILE A 185 -7.91 10.93 -16.47
CA ILE A 185 -7.19 9.86 -17.18
C ILE A 185 -7.97 8.55 -17.11
N ARG A 186 -8.58 8.20 -15.96
CA ARG A 186 -9.44 7.01 -15.85
C ARG A 186 -10.63 7.05 -16.81
N LEU A 187 -11.25 8.21 -16.98
CA LEU A 187 -12.41 8.38 -17.84
C LEU A 187 -12.06 8.41 -19.33
N HIS A 188 -11.04 9.18 -19.72
CA HIS A 188 -10.78 9.51 -21.13
C HIS A 188 -9.47 8.95 -21.67
N GLY A 189 -8.64 8.38 -20.81
CA GLY A 189 -7.27 8.03 -21.13
C GLY A 189 -6.40 9.27 -21.28
N MET A 190 -5.16 9.04 -21.68
CA MET A 190 -4.23 10.10 -22.09
C MET A 190 -3.30 9.60 -23.20
N ASN A 191 -2.52 10.50 -23.76
CA ASN A 191 -1.53 10.12 -24.75
C ASN A 191 -0.38 9.34 -24.08
N LEU A 192 -0.12 8.13 -24.57
CA LEU A 192 0.95 7.28 -24.05
C LEU A 192 2.33 7.93 -24.23
N ALA A 193 2.55 8.68 -25.31
CA ALA A 193 3.82 9.34 -25.56
C ALA A 193 4.16 10.41 -24.49
N ASP A 194 3.14 11.02 -23.88
CA ASP A 194 3.34 11.97 -22.80
C ASP A 194 3.80 11.27 -21.52
N LEU A 195 3.20 10.12 -21.17
CA LEU A 195 3.65 9.28 -20.05
C LEU A 195 5.07 8.75 -20.26
N GLU A 196 5.40 8.32 -21.48
CA GLU A 196 6.75 7.82 -21.82
C GLU A 196 7.80 8.94 -21.71
N ARG A 197 7.46 10.16 -22.14
CA ARG A 197 8.33 11.33 -21.99
C ARG A 197 8.56 11.65 -20.52
N ASP A 198 7.50 11.67 -19.72
CA ASP A 198 7.55 11.94 -18.29
C ASP A 198 8.39 10.90 -17.54
N TYR A 199 8.17 9.62 -17.81
CA TYR A 199 9.01 8.54 -17.31
C TYR A 199 10.49 8.75 -17.70
N GLY A 200 10.76 9.09 -18.95
CA GLY A 200 12.13 9.32 -19.43
C GLY A 200 12.84 10.48 -18.73
N LEU A 201 12.11 11.51 -18.29
CA LEU A 201 12.67 12.61 -17.52
C LEU A 201 13.04 12.17 -16.09
N LEU A 202 12.14 11.45 -15.41
CA LEU A 202 12.35 11.03 -14.02
C LEU A 202 13.36 9.88 -13.89
N ALA A 203 13.45 9.02 -14.90
CA ALA A 203 14.43 7.93 -14.94
C ALA A 203 15.87 8.40 -15.28
N ASP A 204 16.03 9.60 -15.85
CA ASP A 204 17.36 10.16 -16.12
C ASP A 204 17.97 10.75 -14.84
N THR A 205 18.86 9.99 -14.20
CA THR A 205 19.52 10.37 -12.95
C THR A 205 20.39 11.62 -13.06
N ARG A 206 20.72 12.07 -14.29
CA ARG A 206 21.42 13.36 -14.51
C ARG A 206 20.47 14.55 -14.38
N LYS A 207 19.20 14.35 -14.69
CA LYS A 207 18.14 15.38 -14.60
C LYS A 207 17.48 15.38 -13.24
N THR A 208 17.48 14.22 -12.58
CA THR A 208 16.79 14.03 -11.32
C THR A 208 17.70 13.29 -10.35
N PRO A 209 18.38 14.02 -9.44
CA PRO A 209 19.30 13.41 -8.48
C PRO A 209 18.61 12.33 -7.64
N PRO A 210 19.26 11.19 -7.39
CA PRO A 210 18.67 10.13 -6.58
C PRO A 210 18.58 10.55 -5.11
N LEU A 211 17.51 10.12 -4.45
CA LEU A 211 17.40 10.20 -3.00
C LEU A 211 18.53 9.39 -2.31
N PRO A 212 18.87 9.71 -1.04
CA PRO A 212 19.83 8.91 -0.30
C PRO A 212 19.33 7.45 -0.10
N PRO A 213 20.25 6.50 0.09
CA PRO A 213 19.88 5.14 0.52
C PRO A 213 19.37 5.16 1.98
N LEU A 214 18.72 4.07 2.40
CA LEU A 214 18.28 3.92 3.78
C LEU A 214 19.45 4.00 4.76
N GLU A 215 19.35 4.90 5.73
CA GLU A 215 20.34 5.02 6.79
C GLU A 215 20.34 3.77 7.69
N PRO A 216 21.52 3.19 8.02
CA PRO A 216 21.60 2.01 8.87
C PRO A 216 20.96 2.19 10.26
N TYR A 217 20.96 3.41 10.79
CA TYR A 217 20.33 3.70 12.07
C TYR A 217 18.79 3.66 11.98
N VAL A 218 18.18 4.20 10.91
CA VAL A 218 16.73 4.10 10.68
C VAL A 218 16.29 2.64 10.59
N ARG A 219 17.05 1.85 9.82
CA ARG A 219 16.80 0.41 9.69
C ARG A 219 16.71 -0.26 11.06
N ARG A 220 17.71 -0.04 11.92
CA ARG A 220 17.72 -0.60 13.28
C ARG A 220 16.54 -0.13 14.12
N GLN A 221 16.18 1.15 14.06
CA GLN A 221 15.04 1.67 14.83
C GLN A 221 13.71 1.00 14.43
N VAL A 222 13.50 0.79 13.12
CA VAL A 222 12.30 0.12 12.62
C VAL A 222 12.32 -1.38 12.93
N GLU A 223 13.48 -2.03 12.84
CA GLU A 223 13.68 -3.42 13.27
C GLU A 223 13.41 -3.58 14.78
N ASP A 224 13.80 -2.62 15.61
CA ASP A 224 13.56 -2.63 17.06
C ASP A 224 12.06 -2.57 17.40
N VAL A 225 11.24 -1.87 16.60
CA VAL A 225 9.78 -1.85 16.77
C VAL A 225 9.19 -3.26 16.61
N VAL A 226 9.58 -3.99 15.57
CA VAL A 226 9.07 -5.34 15.34
C VAL A 226 9.64 -6.36 16.34
N LEU A 227 10.88 -6.19 16.78
CA LEU A 227 11.46 -7.02 17.86
C LEU A 227 10.71 -6.80 19.17
N GLY A 228 10.39 -5.56 19.52
CA GLY A 228 9.58 -5.22 20.70
C GLY A 228 8.17 -5.82 20.63
N LEU A 229 7.54 -5.80 19.45
CA LEU A 229 6.27 -6.46 19.22
C LEU A 229 6.38 -8.00 19.36
N ASN A 230 7.37 -8.62 18.71
CA ASN A 230 7.59 -10.07 18.77
C ASN A 230 7.82 -10.56 20.20
N ARG A 231 8.57 -9.81 21.01
CA ARG A 231 8.76 -10.09 22.44
C ARG A 231 7.41 -10.10 23.18
N ARG A 232 6.57 -9.07 22.96
CA ARG A 232 5.24 -9.01 23.56
C ARG A 232 4.34 -10.16 23.08
N ILE A 233 4.44 -10.58 21.82
CA ILE A 233 3.67 -11.73 21.31
C ILE A 233 4.08 -13.03 22.02
N VAL A 234 5.39 -13.31 22.12
CA VAL A 234 5.90 -14.51 22.80
C VAL A 234 5.49 -14.54 24.27
N ASN A 235 5.50 -13.39 24.93
CA ASN A 235 5.08 -13.23 26.32
C ASN A 235 3.54 -13.19 26.52
N ARG A 236 2.74 -13.20 25.43
CA ARG A 236 1.28 -13.04 25.45
C ARG A 236 0.80 -11.69 26.00
N GLU A 237 1.59 -10.66 25.79
CA GLU A 237 1.36 -9.27 26.22
C GLU A 237 0.96 -8.36 25.05
N ALA A 238 1.01 -8.86 23.81
CA ALA A 238 0.72 -8.04 22.63
C ALA A 238 -0.79 -7.82 22.46
N GLU A 239 -1.17 -6.56 22.30
CA GLU A 239 -2.52 -6.18 21.89
C GLU A 239 -2.81 -6.68 20.47
N SER A 240 -4.07 -7.03 20.24
CA SER A 240 -4.57 -7.47 18.94
C SER A 240 -6.08 -7.40 18.87
N PHE A 241 -6.60 -7.50 17.66
CA PHE A 241 -8.01 -7.61 17.36
C PHE A 241 -8.36 -9.02 16.90
N SER A 242 -9.64 -9.36 17.02
CA SER A 242 -10.18 -10.58 16.40
C SER A 242 -10.57 -10.32 14.95
N VAL A 243 -10.73 -11.38 14.14
CA VAL A 243 -11.31 -11.28 12.80
C VAL A 243 -12.71 -10.65 12.83
N LYS A 244 -13.50 -10.88 13.88
CA LYS A 244 -14.83 -10.23 14.02
C LYS A 244 -14.73 -8.70 14.11
N ASN A 245 -13.69 -8.18 14.78
CA ASN A 245 -13.46 -6.74 14.83
C ASN A 245 -13.11 -6.19 13.44
N LEU A 246 -12.30 -6.92 12.66
CA LEU A 246 -11.96 -6.54 11.29
C LEU A 246 -13.19 -6.54 10.38
N ILE A 247 -14.01 -7.58 10.44
CA ILE A 247 -15.28 -7.66 9.68
C ILE A 247 -16.19 -6.48 10.05
N HIS A 248 -16.33 -6.18 11.35
CA HIS A 248 -17.12 -5.04 11.80
C HIS A 248 -16.59 -3.70 11.25
N ALA A 249 -15.28 -3.48 11.30
CA ALA A 249 -14.65 -2.27 10.75
C ALA A 249 -14.82 -2.18 9.22
N LEU A 250 -14.74 -3.30 8.50
CA LEU A 250 -14.98 -3.37 7.06
C LEU A 250 -16.42 -2.97 6.69
N HIS A 251 -17.42 -3.46 7.43
CA HIS A 251 -18.81 -3.04 7.22
C HIS A 251 -19.00 -1.55 7.51
N GLY A 252 -18.41 -1.03 8.60
CA GLY A 252 -18.45 0.40 8.91
C GLY A 252 -17.83 1.27 7.80
N PHE A 253 -16.73 0.82 7.21
CA PHE A 253 -16.13 1.47 6.03
C PHE A 253 -17.08 1.43 4.82
N GLY A 254 -17.71 0.28 4.57
CA GLY A 254 -18.71 0.12 3.50
C GLY A 254 -19.90 1.06 3.63
N ASP A 255 -20.46 1.16 4.83
CA ASP A 255 -21.59 2.05 5.11
C ASP A 255 -21.21 3.52 4.87
N GLY A 256 -20.01 3.94 5.27
CA GLY A 256 -19.47 5.28 5.01
C GLY A 256 -19.40 5.62 3.51
N ILE A 257 -18.95 4.69 2.66
CA ILE A 257 -18.93 4.88 1.20
C ILE A 257 -20.35 5.09 0.65
N THR A 258 -21.35 4.40 1.21
CA THR A 258 -22.73 4.52 0.73
C THR A 258 -23.44 5.78 1.18
N ALA A 259 -22.99 6.42 2.27
CA ALA A 259 -23.59 7.64 2.82
C ALA A 259 -23.17 8.92 2.06
N ASP A 260 -21.97 8.94 1.47
CA ASP A 260 -21.42 10.07 0.72
C ASP A 260 -21.75 10.03 -0.80
N ALA A 261 -22.71 9.19 -1.22
CA ALA A 261 -23.09 8.95 -2.63
C ALA A 261 -24.56 9.26 -2.93
#